data_AF-A0A4R1CGV2-F1
#
_entry.id   AF-A0A4R1CGV2-F1
#
_cell.length_a   1.000
_cell.length_b   1.000
_cell.length_c   1.000
_cell.angle_alpha   90.00
_cell.angle_beta   90.00
_cell.angle_gamma   90.00
#
_symmetry.space_group_name_H-M   'P 1'
#
loop_
_entity.id
_entity.type
_entity.pdbx_description
1 polymer ?
#
loop_
_entity_poly.entity_id
_entity_poly.type
_entity_poly.pdbx_seq_one_letter_code
_entity_poly.pdbx_strand_id
1 'polypeptide(L)' 'MKTTPIDSRTAIHVRSLLLQLARDEDEIAADEAATTPYWEPVPASVAGHREAALALRAQADELLTAI' A
#
# COMPACT_ATOMS: atom_id res chain seq x y z
N MET A 1 14.42 18.65 14.21
CA MET A 1 14.14 18.48 12.76
C MET A 1 12.95 19.37 12.44
N LYS A 2 13.10 20.41 11.60
CA LYS A 2 11.98 21.31 11.26
C LYS A 2 11.13 20.61 10.19
N THR A 3 9.97 20.10 10.56
CA THR A 3 8.98 19.60 9.60
C THR A 3 8.31 20.80 8.95
N THR A 4 8.69 21.11 7.72
CA THR A 4 7.95 22.07 6.91
C THR A 4 6.55 21.49 6.68
N PRO A 5 5.46 22.23 6.95
CA PRO A 5 4.12 21.73 6.70
C PRO A 5 3.96 21.41 5.21
N ILE A 6 3.48 20.21 4.92
CA ILE A 6 3.19 19.78 3.54
C ILE A 6 2.01 20.61 3.03
N ASP A 7 2.14 21.16 1.83
CA ASP A 7 1.04 21.85 1.16
C ASP A 7 -0.14 20.88 0.92
N SER A 8 -1.36 21.30 1.23
CA SER A 8 -2.55 20.42 1.22
C SER A 8 -2.79 19.76 -0.14
N ARG A 9 -2.47 20.44 -1.25
CA ARG A 9 -2.58 19.85 -2.60
C ARG A 9 -1.59 18.71 -2.80
N THR A 10 -0.36 18.90 -2.31
CA THR A 10 0.69 17.89 -2.33
C THR A 10 0.30 16.69 -1.47
N ALA A 11 -0.23 16.92 -0.26
CA ALA A 11 -0.69 15.86 0.63
C ALA A 11 -1.82 15.02 0.00
N ILE A 12 -2.81 15.66 -0.65
CA ILE A 12 -3.88 14.96 -1.38
C ILE A 12 -3.32 14.11 -2.53
N HIS A 13 -2.35 14.65 -3.28
CA HIS A 13 -1.77 13.92 -4.40
C HIS A 13 -0.95 12.71 -3.94
N VAL A 14 -0.10 12.87 -2.93
CA VAL A 14 0.68 11.78 -2.34
C VAL A 14 -0.26 10.71 -1.77
N ARG A 15 -1.32 11.11 -1.07
CA ARG A 15 -2.33 10.18 -0.57
C ARG A 15 -2.95 9.35 -1.70
N SER A 16 -3.30 9.97 -2.83
CA SER A 16 -3.84 9.25 -3.99
C SER A 16 -2.85 8.24 -4.55
N LEU A 17 -1.56 8.60 -4.64
CA LEU A 17 -0.51 7.70 -5.11
C LEU A 17 -0.28 6.52 -4.16
N LEU A 18 -0.29 6.76 -2.84
CA LEU A 18 -0.17 5.70 -1.84
C LEU A 18 -1.33 4.70 -1.94
N LEU A 19 -2.56 5.18 -2.12
CA LEU A 19 -3.73 4.31 -2.29
C LEU A 19 -3.70 3.53 -3.61
N GLN A 20 -3.21 4.14 -4.69
CA GLN A 20 -3.00 3.45 -5.95
C GLN A 20 -1.97 2.34 -5.79
N LEU A 21 -0.81 2.64 -5.20
CA LEU A 21 0.23 1.65 -4.99
C LEU A 21 -0.23 0.51 -4.07
N ALA A 22 -1.00 0.81 -3.02
CA ALA A 22 -1.57 -0.20 -2.14
C ALA A 22 -2.51 -1.15 -2.88
N ARG A 23 -3.25 -0.64 -3.87
CA ARG A 23 -4.11 -1.45 -4.72
C ARG A 23 -3.29 -2.34 -5.65
N ASP A 24 -2.25 -1.79 -6.27
CA ASP A 24 -1.38 -2.55 -7.17
C ASP A 24 -0.69 -3.71 -6.43
N GLU A 25 -0.23 -3.49 -5.19
CA GLU A 25 0.34 -4.55 -4.33
C GLU A 25 -0.67 -5.67 -4.00
N ASP A 26 -1.93 -5.33 -3.69
CA ASP A 26 -2.97 -6.33 -3.46
C ASP A 26 -3.34 -7.12 -4.73
N GLU A 27 -3.34 -6.46 -5.89
CA GLU A 27 -3.57 -7.13 -7.18
C GLU A 27 -2.44 -8.13 -7.48
N ILE A 28 -1.17 -7.75 -7.25
CA ILE A 28 -0.02 -8.66 -7.38
C ILE A 28 -0.16 -9.85 -6.42
N ALA A 29 -0.50 -9.61 -5.15
CA ALA A 29 -0.71 -10.66 -4.17
C ALA A 29 -1.84 -11.63 -4.56
N ALA A 30 -2.92 -11.10 -5.13
CA ALA A 30 -4.06 -11.88 -5.58
C ALA A 30 -3.70 -12.75 -6.80
N ASP A 31 -3.00 -12.19 -7.78
CA ASP A 31 -2.56 -12.89 -8.97
C ASP A 31 -1.55 -14.01 -8.63
N GLU A 32 -0.59 -13.73 -7.76
CA GLU A 32 0.39 -14.73 -7.31
C GLU A 32 -0.30 -15.86 -6.52
N ALA A 33 -1.21 -15.53 -5.60
CA ALA A 33 -1.97 -16.53 -4.88
C ALA A 33 -2.88 -17.37 -5.80
N ALA A 34 -3.47 -16.76 -6.83
CA ALA A 34 -4.35 -17.44 -7.78
C ALA A 34 -3.58 -18.37 -8.75
N THR A 35 -2.32 -18.03 -9.06
CA THR A 35 -1.44 -18.87 -9.88
C THR A 35 -0.76 -19.98 -9.08
N THR A 36 -0.76 -19.89 -7.75
CA THR A 36 -0.24 -20.93 -6.87
C THR A 36 -1.19 -22.13 -6.83
N PRO A 37 -0.72 -23.34 -7.19
CA PRO A 37 -1.55 -24.55 -7.07
C PRO A 37 -1.94 -24.85 -5.63
N TYR A 38 -3.14 -25.38 -5.40
CA TYR A 38 -3.67 -25.59 -4.04
C TYR A 38 -2.85 -26.54 -3.16
N TRP A 39 -2.04 -27.42 -3.78
CA TRP A 39 -1.18 -28.39 -3.08
C TRP A 39 0.17 -27.80 -2.67
N GLU A 40 0.50 -26.60 -3.15
CA GLU A 40 1.76 -25.94 -2.87
C GLU A 40 1.55 -24.87 -1.80
N PRO A 41 2.51 -24.65 -0.88
CA PRO A 41 2.42 -23.55 0.06
C PRO A 41 2.36 -22.21 -0.69
N VAL A 42 1.52 -21.30 -0.21
CA VAL A 42 1.44 -19.94 -0.73
C VAL A 42 2.81 -19.26 -0.61
N PRO A 43 3.32 -18.63 -1.69
CA PRO A 43 4.59 -17.92 -1.66
C PRO A 43 4.62 -16.85 -0.56
N ALA A 44 5.77 -16.73 0.12
CA ALA A 44 5.95 -15.74 1.17
C ALA A 44 5.82 -14.28 0.67
N SER A 45 6.07 -14.06 -0.62
CA SER A 45 5.84 -12.81 -1.35
C SER A 45 4.40 -12.32 -1.23
N VAL A 46 3.39 -13.20 -1.32
CA VAL A 46 1.97 -12.83 -1.16
C VAL A 46 1.71 -12.14 0.19
N ALA A 47 2.31 -12.65 1.27
CA ALA A 47 2.20 -12.02 2.58
C ALA A 47 2.93 -10.67 2.61
N GLY A 48 4.11 -10.58 1.98
CA GLY A 48 4.86 -9.34 1.84
C GLY A 48 4.09 -8.24 1.09
N HIS A 49 3.48 -8.57 -0.04
CA HIS A 49 2.66 -7.66 -0.83
C HIS A 49 1.46 -7.14 -0.03
N ARG A 50 0.77 -8.01 0.72
CA ARG A 50 -0.35 -7.60 1.59
C ARG A 50 0.09 -6.68 2.73
N GLU A 51 1.19 -6.99 3.39
CA GLU A 51 1.76 -6.12 4.43
C GLU A 51 2.19 -4.76 3.88
N ALA A 52 2.77 -4.73 2.67
CA ALA A 52 3.10 -3.49 1.98
C ALA A 52 1.84 -2.66 1.68
N ALA A 53 0.79 -3.28 1.16
CA ALA A 53 -0.49 -2.62 0.90
C ALA A 53 -1.12 -2.04 2.19
N LEU A 54 -1.04 -2.77 3.32
CA LEU A 54 -1.49 -2.28 4.62
C LEU A 54 -0.67 -1.07 5.10
N ALA A 55 0.66 -1.13 5.00
CA ALA A 55 1.53 -0.03 5.38
C ALA A 55 1.27 1.24 4.55
N LEU A 56 1.06 1.08 3.23
CA LEU A 56 0.75 2.20 2.33
C LEU A 56 -0.59 2.86 2.67
N ARG A 57 -1.62 2.07 3.03
CA ARG A 57 -2.91 2.59 3.50
C ARG A 57 -2.78 3.33 4.83
N ALA A 58 -2.02 2.77 5.77
CA ALA A 58 -1.77 3.44 7.05
C ALA A 58 -1.13 4.82 6.86
N GLN A 59 -0.11 4.92 6.00
CA GLN A 59 0.49 6.22 5.68
C GLN A 59 -0.46 7.18 4.95
N ALA A 60 -1.32 6.65 4.07
CA ALA A 60 -2.34 7.45 3.40
C ALA A 60 -3.37 8.04 4.39
N ASP A 61 -3.70 7.32 5.46
CA ASP A 61 -4.61 7.77 6.51
C ASP A 61 -3.93 8.75 7.48
N GLU A 62 -2.63 8.58 7.76
CA GLU A 62 -1.84 9.57 8.50
C GLU A 62 -1.83 10.92 7.78
N LEU A 63 -1.69 10.93 6.45
CA LEU A 63 -1.77 12.16 5.66
C LEU A 63 -3.14 12.84 5.73
N LEU A 64 -4.23 12.07 5.89
CA LEU A 64 -5.57 12.65 6.05
C LEU A 64 -5.72 13.35 7.41
N THR A 65 -5.07 12.81 8.43
CA THR A 65 -5.07 13.39 9.79
C THR A 65 -4.16 14.61 9.91
N ALA A 66 -3.22 14.78 8.98
CA ALA A 66 -2.22 15.84 8.98
C ALA A 66 -2.58 17.10 8.16
N ILE A 67 -3.70 17.09 7.42
CA ILE A 67 -4.24 18.21 6.64
C ILE A 67 -5.31 18.95 7.45
#